data_AF-A0A9W7MPV0-F1
#
_entry.id   AF-A0A9W7MPV0-F1
#
_cell.length_a   1.000
_cell.length_b   1.000
_cell.length_c   1.000
_cell.angle_alpha   90.00
_cell.angle_beta   90.00
_cell.angle_gamma   90.00
#
_symmetry.space_group_name_H-M   'P 1'
#
loop_
_entity.id
_entity.type
_entity.pdbx_description
1 polymer ?
#
loop_
_entity_poly.entity_id
_entity_poly.type
_entity_poly.pdbx_seq_one_letter_code
_entity_poly.pdbx_strand_id
1 'polypeptide(L)'
;MECRQHWSLCRDLEIVMINGLMLWGNCKLLPLGPLREPLTAIKRADIAIVHHADLISEQKIKDIELVVQETKELLPIFYTRMAPSYFFELRNISTKMHLEAMHDAVVICVSAIGSPDSFVQAVEMW
;
A
#
# COMPACT_ATOMS: atom_id res chain seq x y z
N MET A 1 -10.56 5.12 -9.76
CA MET A 1 -11.58 5.80 -8.94
C MET A 1 -11.58 5.09 -7.60
N GLU A 2 -11.09 5.74 -6.54
CA GLU A 2 -11.02 5.13 -5.19
C GLU A 2 -12.44 5.03 -4.63
N CYS A 3 -13.08 3.86 -4.78
CA CYS A 3 -14.51 3.70 -4.52
C CYS A 3 -14.91 4.00 -3.08
N ARG A 4 -14.00 3.93 -2.10
CA ARG A 4 -14.33 4.04 -0.68
C ARG A 4 -15.06 5.35 -0.32
N GLN A 5 -14.68 6.47 -0.94
CA GLN A 5 -15.29 7.78 -0.71
C GLN A 5 -16.61 8.00 -1.48
N HIS A 6 -17.04 7.02 -2.27
CA HIS A 6 -18.30 7.09 -3.01
C HIS A 6 -19.44 6.50 -2.16
N TRP A 7 -20.03 7.35 -1.32
CA TRP A 7 -21.07 7.00 -0.36
C TRP A 7 -22.37 6.51 -0.99
N SER A 8 -22.68 6.98 -2.20
CA SER A 8 -23.93 6.64 -2.90
C SER A 8 -23.99 5.21 -3.43
N LEU A 9 -22.88 4.47 -3.38
CA LEU A 9 -22.81 3.08 -3.80
C LEU A 9 -22.98 2.16 -2.58
N CYS A 10 -24.05 1.37 -2.57
CA CYS A 10 -24.26 0.33 -1.58
C CYS A 10 -23.16 -0.74 -1.70
N ARG A 11 -22.62 -1.20 -0.57
CA ARG A 11 -21.57 -2.21 -0.51
C ARG A 11 -21.91 -3.22 0.56
N ASP A 12 -21.76 -4.49 0.22
CA ASP A 12 -21.85 -5.60 1.17
C ASP A 12 -20.58 -5.72 2.04
N LEU A 13 -19.48 -5.09 1.62
CA LEU A 13 -18.18 -5.13 2.30
C LEU A 13 -17.38 -3.85 2.05
N GLU A 14 -16.88 -3.21 3.10
CA GLU A 14 -15.96 -2.07 3.01
C GLU A 14 -14.54 -2.45 3.46
N ILE A 15 -13.58 -2.38 2.52
CA ILE A 15 -12.17 -2.63 2.82
C ILE A 15 -11.42 -1.30 2.87
N VAL A 16 -10.66 -1.07 3.95
CA VAL A 16 -9.72 0.04 4.05
C VAL A 16 -8.30 -0.44 3.81
N MET A 17 -7.58 0.25 2.93
CA MET A 17 -6.16 0.02 2.69
C MET A 17 -5.36 1.10 3.42
N ILE A 18 -4.41 0.67 4.26
CA ILE A 18 -3.51 1.52 5.04
C ILE A 18 -2.12 1.37 4.44
N ASN A 19 -1.50 2.46 4.01
CA ASN A 19 -0.14 2.43 3.49
C ASN A 19 0.86 2.40 4.66
N GLY A 20 1.56 1.28 4.86
CA GLY A 20 2.53 1.10 5.95
C GLY A 20 3.71 2.07 5.89
N LEU A 21 4.13 2.51 4.71
CA LEU A 21 5.28 3.41 4.55
C LEU A 21 4.98 4.84 5.04
N MET A 22 3.76 5.33 4.79
CA MET A 22 3.32 6.68 5.18
C MET A 22 2.51 6.74 6.48
N LEU A 23 1.90 5.62 6.88
CA LEU A 23 1.01 5.52 8.04
C LEU A 23 -0.09 6.59 7.96
N TRP A 24 -0.09 7.50 8.94
CA TRP A 24 -1.08 8.58 9.11
C TRP A 24 -0.54 9.94 8.66
N GLY A 25 0.68 10.01 8.11
CA GLY A 25 1.35 11.24 7.73
C GLY A 25 1.49 12.21 8.91
N ASN A 26 0.92 13.41 8.76
CA ASN A 26 0.88 14.41 9.84
C ASN A 26 -0.48 14.45 10.58
N CYS A 27 -1.32 13.42 10.41
CA CYS A 27 -2.65 13.28 10.99
C CYS A 27 -3.65 14.40 10.62
N LYS A 28 -3.34 15.24 9.63
CA LYS A 28 -4.24 16.30 9.16
C LYS A 28 -4.93 15.90 7.86
N LEU A 29 -6.13 16.42 7.69
CA LEU A 29 -6.87 16.31 6.43
C LEU A 29 -6.27 17.22 5.36
N LEU A 30 -6.52 16.89 4.10
CA LEU A 30 -6.27 17.79 2.98
C LEU A 30 -6.93 19.17 3.24
N PRO A 31 -6.26 20.29 2.88
CA PRO A 31 -4.93 20.37 2.26
C PRO A 31 -3.76 20.37 3.27
N LEU A 32 -4.04 20.38 4.57
CA LEU A 32 -3.02 20.49 5.62
C LEU A 32 -2.23 19.19 5.84
N GLY A 33 -2.70 18.08 5.31
CA GLY A 33 -2.09 16.76 5.42
C GLY A 33 -2.61 15.79 4.37
N PRO A 34 -2.07 14.56 4.34
CA PRO A 34 -2.36 13.60 3.27
C PRO A 34 -3.69 12.86 3.46
N LEU A 35 -4.32 12.95 4.64
CA LEU A 35 -5.54 12.21 4.92
C LEU A 35 -6.71 12.79 4.13
N ARG A 36 -7.46 11.93 3.45
CA ARG A 36 -8.69 12.31 2.74
C ARG A 36 -9.94 12.25 3.63
N GLU A 37 -9.87 11.50 4.72
CA GLU A 37 -10.91 11.33 5.74
C GLU A 37 -10.26 11.22 7.12
N PRO A 38 -10.96 11.58 8.21
CA PRO A 38 -10.41 11.44 9.55
C PRO A 38 -10.17 9.96 9.88
N LEU A 39 -9.26 9.66 10.81
CA LEU A 39 -8.97 8.27 11.22
C LEU A 39 -10.23 7.54 11.73
N THR A 40 -11.18 8.27 12.31
CA THR A 40 -12.48 7.75 12.73
C THR A 40 -13.29 7.12 11.58
N ALA A 41 -12.99 7.43 10.32
CA ALA A 41 -13.59 6.79 9.15
C ALA A 41 -13.24 5.29 9.00
N ILE A 42 -12.20 4.80 9.69
CA ILE A 42 -11.86 3.38 9.75
C ILE A 42 -13.02 2.56 10.35
N LYS A 43 -13.87 3.16 11.20
CA LYS A 43 -15.04 2.49 11.80
C LYS A 43 -16.00 1.86 10.79
N ARG A 44 -16.06 2.42 9.58
CA ARG A 44 -16.92 1.92 8.50
C ARG A 44 -16.36 0.69 7.80
N ALA A 45 -15.06 0.44 7.92
CA ALA A 45 -14.44 -0.71 7.28
C ALA A 45 -14.81 -2.00 8.01
N ASP A 46 -14.98 -3.05 7.24
CA ASP A 46 -15.16 -4.43 7.70
C ASP A 46 -13.84 -5.19 7.69
N ILE A 47 -12.86 -4.73 6.89
CA ILE A 47 -11.51 -5.30 6.81
C ILE A 47 -10.50 -4.16 6.67
N ALA A 48 -9.39 -4.24 7.42
CA ALA A 48 -8.21 -3.41 7.21
C ALA A 48 -7.10 -4.22 6.51
N ILE A 49 -6.48 -3.63 5.50
CA ILE A 49 -5.33 -4.19 4.80
C ILE A 49 -4.15 -3.23 4.95
N VAL A 50 -3.07 -3.70 5.56
CA VAL A 50 -1.80 -2.97 5.64
C VAL A 50 -0.97 -3.29 4.39
N HIS A 51 -0.72 -2.26 3.59
CA HIS A 51 0.10 -2.33 2.40
C HIS A 51 1.57 -2.05 2.71
N HIS A 52 2.47 -2.71 1.98
CA HIS A 52 3.92 -2.64 2.22
C HIS A 52 4.31 -3.06 3.64
N ALA A 53 3.60 -4.05 4.20
CA ALA A 53 3.84 -4.51 5.57
C ALA A 53 5.23 -5.14 5.72
N ASP A 54 5.77 -5.70 4.64
CA ASP A 54 7.12 -6.27 4.54
C ASP A 54 8.25 -5.22 4.50
N LEU A 55 7.91 -3.95 4.26
CA LEU A 55 8.87 -2.84 4.13
C LEU A 55 8.98 -1.98 5.41
N ILE A 56 8.31 -2.38 6.50
CA ILE A 56 8.25 -1.60 7.73
C ILE A 56 8.66 -2.44 8.95
N SER A 57 9.13 -1.76 10.00
CA SER A 57 9.52 -2.43 11.24
C SER A 57 8.31 -3.01 11.97
N GLU A 58 8.54 -4.04 12.79
CA GLU A 58 7.51 -4.61 13.67
C GLU A 58 6.87 -3.57 14.58
N GLN A 59 7.65 -2.56 15.02
CA GLN A 59 7.10 -1.46 15.82
C GLN A 59 6.05 -0.66 15.05
N LYS A 60 6.30 -0.34 13.78
CA LYS A 60 5.32 0.36 12.95
C LYS A 60 4.06 -0.48 12.73
N ILE A 61 4.19 -1.81 12.59
CA ILE A 61 3.02 -2.70 12.50
C ILE A 61 2.18 -2.58 13.78
N LYS A 62 2.80 -2.67 14.96
CA LYS A 62 2.11 -2.52 16.25
C LYS A 62 1.42 -1.16 16.38
N ASP A 63 2.07 -0.08 15.92
CA ASP A 63 1.49 1.26 15.94
C ASP A 63 0.23 1.35 15.06
N ILE A 64 0.21 0.66 13.90
CA ILE A 64 -0.98 0.57 13.06
C ILE A 64 -2.09 -0.22 13.76
N GLU A 65 -1.76 -1.41 14.27
CA GLU A 65 -2.71 -2.28 14.96
C GLU A 65 -3.39 -1.55 16.12
N LEU A 66 -2.61 -0.80 16.92
CA LEU A 66 -3.11 -0.02 18.04
C LEU A 66 -4.14 1.03 17.58
N VAL A 67 -3.81 1.85 16.58
CA VAL A 67 -4.74 2.89 16.07
C VAL A 67 -6.00 2.27 15.46
N VAL A 68 -5.87 1.15 14.76
CA VAL A 68 -7.01 0.42 14.20
C VAL A 68 -7.91 -0.12 15.31
N GLN A 69 -7.33 -0.76 16.33
CA GLN A 69 -8.05 -1.33 17.47
C GLN A 69 -8.72 -0.25 18.33
N GLU A 70 -8.06 0.88 18.57
CA GLU A 70 -8.66 2.04 19.25
C GLU A 70 -9.86 2.59 18.48
N THR A 71 -9.85 2.46 17.16
CA THR A 71 -10.95 2.94 16.30
C THR A 71 -12.09 1.92 16.21
N LYS A 72 -11.77 0.63 16.04
CA LYS A 72 -12.71 -0.49 15.97
C LYS A 72 -12.01 -1.78 16.45
N GLU A 73 -12.26 -2.15 17.69
CA GLU A 73 -11.58 -3.22 18.43
C GLU A 73 -11.50 -4.56 17.69
N LEU A 74 -12.59 -4.96 17.03
CA LEU A 74 -12.70 -6.27 16.37
C LEU A 74 -12.50 -6.21 14.84
N LEU A 75 -11.85 -5.17 14.31
CA LEU A 75 -11.59 -5.06 12.87
C LEU A 75 -10.48 -6.04 12.46
N PRO A 76 -10.73 -7.03 11.57
CA PRO A 76 -9.69 -7.91 11.06
C PRO A 76 -8.64 -7.13 10.27
N ILE A 77 -7.36 -7.42 10.55
CA ILE A 77 -6.21 -6.79 9.90
C ILE A 77 -5.46 -7.85 9.09
N PHE A 78 -5.23 -7.57 7.81
CA PHE A 78 -4.41 -8.40 6.93
C PHE A 78 -3.21 -7.62 6.40
N TYR A 79 -2.15 -8.35 6.07
CA TYR A 79 -0.88 -7.80 5.61
C TYR A 79 -0.64 -8.17 4.15
N THR A 80 -0.11 -7.22 3.37
CA THR A 80 0.26 -7.48 1.98
C THR A 80 1.73 -7.18 1.74
N ARG A 81 2.31 -7.99 0.85
CA ARG A 81 3.65 -7.83 0.30
C ARG A 81 3.56 -7.73 -1.22
N MET A 82 4.34 -6.84 -1.80
CA MET A 82 4.50 -6.74 -3.25
C MET A 82 5.76 -7.50 -3.66
N ALA A 83 5.62 -8.45 -4.59
CA ALA A 83 6.75 -9.20 -5.15
C ALA A 83 6.72 -9.09 -6.69
N PRO A 84 7.81 -8.63 -7.32
CA PRO A 84 7.91 -8.65 -8.78
C PRO A 84 7.81 -10.09 -9.30
N SER A 85 7.09 -10.29 -10.40
CA SER A 85 6.85 -11.64 -10.95
C SER A 85 7.64 -11.92 -12.22
N TYR A 86 7.82 -10.92 -13.09
CA TYR A 86 8.57 -11.01 -14.34
C TYR A 86 8.85 -9.61 -14.88
N PHE A 87 9.85 -9.48 -15.75
CA PHE A 87 10.01 -8.33 -16.63
C PHE A 87 9.23 -8.56 -17.93
N PHE A 88 8.88 -7.48 -18.64
CA PHE A 88 8.30 -7.58 -19.98
C PHE A 88 8.74 -6.39 -20.83
N GLU A 89 8.78 -6.58 -22.14
CA GLU A 89 9.10 -5.52 -23.06
C GLU A 89 7.85 -4.67 -23.36
N LEU A 90 7.98 -3.34 -23.36
CA LEU A 90 6.86 -2.43 -23.64
C LEU A 90 6.21 -2.66 -25.02
N ARG A 91 7.03 -3.02 -26.02
CA ARG A 91 6.55 -3.30 -27.39
C ARG A 91 5.92 -4.68 -27.53
N ASN A 92 6.15 -5.57 -26.57
CA ASN A 92 5.62 -6.92 -26.57
C ASN A 92 5.37 -7.42 -25.14
N ILE A 93 4.23 -7.01 -24.58
CA ILE A 93 3.81 -7.33 -23.21
C ILE A 93 3.56 -8.84 -23.02
N SER A 94 3.37 -9.59 -24.11
CA SER A 94 3.18 -11.04 -24.05
C SER A 94 4.46 -11.80 -23.72
N THR A 95 5.63 -11.23 -24.04
CA THR A 95 6.92 -11.82 -23.73
C THR A 95 7.31 -11.48 -22.30
N LYS A 96 7.28 -12.50 -21.44
CA LYS A 96 7.73 -12.41 -20.05
C LYS A 96 9.17 -12.87 -19.96
N MET A 97 10.02 -12.02 -19.39
CA MET A 97 11.39 -12.35 -19.04
C MET A 97 11.46 -12.70 -17.55
N HIS A 98 12.24 -13.74 -17.26
CA HIS A 98 12.55 -14.15 -15.91
C HIS A 98 13.29 -13.04 -15.15
N LEU A 99 13.18 -13.11 -13.83
CA LEU A 99 13.70 -12.13 -12.90
C LEU A 99 15.22 -12.10 -12.88
N GLU A 100 15.80 -13.28 -13.08
CA GLU A 100 17.22 -13.53 -13.23
C GLU A 100 17.79 -13.01 -14.56
N ALA A 101 16.95 -12.58 -15.51
CA ALA A 101 17.42 -12.06 -16.80
C ALA A 101 18.27 -10.78 -16.66
N MET A 102 18.18 -10.10 -15.52
CA MET A 102 18.93 -8.87 -15.22
C MET A 102 20.11 -9.12 -14.27
N HIS A 103 20.47 -10.38 -14.00
CA HIS A 103 21.65 -10.70 -13.20
C HIS A 103 22.91 -10.11 -13.85
N ASP A 104 23.74 -9.45 -13.05
CA ASP A 104 24.95 -8.73 -13.48
C ASP A 104 24.74 -7.60 -14.51
N ALA A 105 23.51 -7.15 -14.73
CA ALA A 105 23.20 -6.03 -15.60
C ALA A 105 23.21 -4.70 -14.85
N VAL A 106 23.75 -3.66 -15.48
CA VAL A 106 23.55 -2.28 -15.01
C VAL A 106 22.18 -1.81 -15.50
N VAL A 107 21.24 -1.65 -14.58
CA VAL A 107 19.87 -1.25 -14.88
C VAL A 107 19.64 0.19 -14.41
N ILE A 108 19.08 1.02 -15.30
CA ILE A 108 18.57 2.35 -14.93
C ILE A 108 17.08 2.23 -14.67
N CYS A 109 16.67 2.55 -13.44
CA CYS A 109 15.27 2.50 -13.04
C CYS A 109 14.64 3.90 -13.10
N VAL A 110 13.46 3.99 -13.70
CA VAL A 110 12.67 5.23 -13.78
C VAL A 110 11.25 4.92 -13.31
N SER A 111 10.69 5.76 -12.44
CA SER A 111 9.32 5.61 -11.96
C SER A 111 8.56 6.95 -11.99
N ALA A 112 7.25 6.87 -12.22
CA ALA A 112 6.33 8.01 -12.20
C ALA A 112 5.05 7.61 -11.43
N ILE A 113 5.25 6.96 -10.27
CA ILE A 113 4.18 6.43 -9.42
C ILE A 113 4.01 7.28 -8.16
N GLY A 114 2.87 7.15 -7.48
CA GLY A 114 2.53 7.95 -6.29
C GLY A 114 3.37 7.65 -5.04
N SER A 115 4.16 6.58 -5.04
CA SER A 115 5.09 6.22 -3.96
C SER A 115 6.36 5.62 -4.58
N PRO A 116 7.33 6.45 -5.01
CA PRO A 116 8.54 5.96 -5.66
C PRO A 116 9.43 5.14 -4.73
N ASP A 117 9.40 5.42 -3.41
CA ASP A 117 10.22 4.71 -2.42
C ASP A 117 9.92 3.21 -2.36
N SER A 118 8.65 2.81 -2.51
CA SER A 118 8.30 1.39 -2.51
C SER A 118 8.87 0.66 -3.72
N PHE A 119 8.97 1.34 -4.86
CA PHE A 119 9.61 0.80 -6.05
C PHE A 119 11.12 0.70 -5.88
N VAL A 120 11.78 1.72 -5.33
CA VAL A 120 13.23 1.68 -5.05
C VAL A 120 13.56 0.52 -4.13
N GLN A 121 12.87 0.38 -3.00
CA GLN A 121 13.11 -0.72 -2.06
C GLN A 121 12.86 -2.09 -2.70
N ALA A 122 11.82 -2.22 -3.53
CA ALA A 122 11.54 -3.47 -4.24
C ALA A 122 12.66 -3.87 -5.21
N VAL A 123 13.34 -2.90 -5.83
CA VAL A 123 14.47 -3.12 -6.73
C VAL A 123 15.78 -3.35 -5.98
N GLU A 124 16.01 -2.69 -4.83
CA GLU A 124 17.23 -2.85 -4.02
C GLU A 124 17.30 -4.19 -3.27
N MET A 125 16.15 -4.77 -2.92
CA MET A 125 16.09 -6.08 -2.24
C MET A 125 16.28 -7.27 -3.20
N TRP A 126 16.72 -7.01 -4.43
CA TRP A 126 16.90 -7.96 -5.52
C TRP A 126 18.33 -7.93 -6.05
#